data_AF-A0A934AEM2-F1
#
_entry.id   AF-A0A934AEM2-F1
#
_cell.length_a   1.000
_cell.length_b   1.000
_cell.length_c   1.000
_cell.angle_alpha   90.00
_cell.angle_beta   90.00
_cell.angle_gamma   90.00
#
_symmetry.space_group_name_H-M   'P 1'
#
loop_
_entity.id
_entity.type
_entity.pdbx_description
1 polymer ?
#
loop_
_entity_poly.entity_id
_entity_poly.type
_entity_poly.pdbx_seq_one_letter_code
_entity_poly.pdbx_strand_id
1 'polypeptide(L)' 'MKTHLCSRELYCSFLTVTAERYSASTLSDIAPVDLSHDAVSRWLTDAKCQPKDIWEKAKECVVGKKGVLIADDTVLNKH' A
#
# COMPACT_ATOMS: atom_id res chain seq x y z
N MET A 1 -3.69 19.37 -11.78
CA MET A 1 -3.36 18.09 -11.11
C MET A 1 -2.36 18.42 -10.01
N LYS A 2 -2.59 18.02 -8.76
CA LYS A 2 -1.55 18.13 -7.73
C LYS A 2 -0.50 17.08 -8.04
N THR A 3 0.72 17.51 -8.35
CA THR A 3 1.86 16.61 -8.50
C THR A 3 2.28 16.16 -7.10
N HIS A 4 1.87 14.96 -6.70
CA HIS A 4 2.39 14.35 -5.48
C HIS A 4 3.81 13.83 -5.77
N LEU A 5 4.76 14.11 -4.86
CA LEU A 5 6.09 13.51 -4.93
C LEU A 5 6.05 12.00 -4.64
N CYS A 6 5.10 11.55 -3.82
CA CYS A 6 4.82 10.13 -3.63
C CYS A 6 3.96 9.61 -4.79
N SER A 7 4.29 8.42 -5.30
CA SER A 7 3.55 7.74 -6.36
C SER A 7 3.14 6.33 -5.94
N ARG A 8 2.21 5.74 -6.69
CA ARG A 8 1.76 4.36 -6.45
C ARG A 8 2.91 3.37 -6.61
N GLU A 9 3.72 3.54 -7.64
CA GLU A 9 4.84 2.65 -7.98
C GLU A 9 5.89 2.68 -6.87
N LEU A 10 6.20 3.87 -6.34
CA LEU A 10 7.13 4.04 -5.22
C LEU A 10 6.60 3.35 -3.96
N TYR A 11 5.33 3.60 -3.63
CA TYR A 11 4.71 3.02 -2.43
C TYR A 11 4.58 1.49 -2.51
N CYS A 12 4.21 0.94 -3.67
CA CYS A 12 4.16 -0.51 -3.87
C CYS A 12 5.56 -1.16 -3.79
N SER A 13 6.59 -0.50 -4.34
CA SER A 13 7.97 -0.98 -4.26
C SER A 13 8.46 -1.01 -2.82
N PHE A 14 8.16 0.05 -2.06
CA PHE A 14 8.41 0.14 -0.62
C PHE A 14 7.78 -1.03 0.15
N LEU A 15 6.47 -1.25 -0.03
CA LEU A 15 5.74 -2.34 0.65
C LEU A 15 6.28 -3.75 0.31
N THR A 16 6.89 -3.92 -0.87
CA THR A 16 7.48 -5.21 -1.26
C THR A 16 8.78 -5.50 -0.50
N VAL A 17 9.49 -4.45 -0.07
CA VAL A 17 10.79 -4.57 0.61
C VAL A 17 10.64 -4.52 2.13
N THR A 18 9.70 -3.73 2.65
CA THR A 18 9.52 -3.53 4.10
C THR A 18 8.26 -4.24 4.59
N ALA A 19 8.40 -5.48 5.05
CA ALA A 19 7.30 -6.25 5.63
C ALA A 19 6.86 -5.74 7.02
N GLU A 20 7.77 -5.11 7.77
CA GLU A 20 7.53 -4.76 9.20
C GLU A 20 7.45 -3.24 9.46
N ARG A 21 8.01 -2.40 8.58
CA ARG A 21 8.13 -0.95 8.80
C ARG A 21 7.48 -0.15 7.67
N TYR A 22 6.16 -0.24 7.56
CA TYR A 22 5.37 0.40 6.51
C TYR A 22 4.92 1.83 6.85
N SER A 23 5.61 2.54 7.76
CA SER A 23 5.24 3.89 8.17
C SER A 23 5.62 4.94 7.12
N ALA A 24 4.89 6.06 7.08
CA ALA A 24 5.22 7.20 6.21
C ALA A 24 6.62 7.77 6.51
N SER A 25 7.04 7.73 7.77
CA SER A 25 8.38 8.11 8.22
C SER A 25 9.43 7.19 7.62
N THR A 26 9.21 5.88 7.66
CA THR A 26 10.15 4.91 7.09
C THR A 26 10.31 5.11 5.59
N LEU A 27 9.22 5.35 4.85
CA LEU A 27 9.31 5.67 3.43
C LEU A 27 10.07 6.98 3.18
N SER A 28 9.84 8.01 4.00
CA SER A 28 10.56 9.29 3.94
C SER A 28 12.07 9.11 4.09
N ASP A 29 12.50 8.22 4.99
CA ASP A 29 13.93 7.98 5.29
C ASP A 29 14.67 7.23 4.18
N ILE A 30 13.98 6.35 3.45
CA ILE A 30 14.61 5.45 2.45
C ILE A 30 14.25 5.79 1.00
N ALA A 31 13.43 6.83 0.78
CA ALA A 31 13.04 7.20 -0.56
C ALA A 31 14.27 7.62 -1.39
N PRO A 32 14.33 7.24 -2.68
CA PRO A 32 15.41 7.64 -3.59
C PRO A 32 15.35 9.13 -3.97
N VAL A 33 14.34 9.85 -3.49
CA VAL A 33 14.07 11.27 -3.73
C VAL A 33 13.77 11.93 -2.40
N ASP A 34 14.01 13.24 -2.31
CA ASP A 34 13.63 14.02 -1.14
C ASP A 34 12.09 14.02 -0.98
N LEU A 35 11.60 13.20 -0.05
CA LEU A 35 10.19 12.92 0.16
C LEU A 35 9.90 13.04 1.64
N SER A 36 9.06 14.01 2.02
CA SER A 36 8.62 14.14 3.41
C SER A 36 7.51 13.15 3.76
N HIS A 37 7.49 12.69 5.00
CA HIS A 37 6.41 11.85 5.54
C HIS A 37 5.02 12.51 5.41
N ASP A 38 4.96 13.85 5.48
CA ASP A 38 3.75 14.63 5.21
C ASP A 38 3.25 14.48 3.78
N ALA A 39 4.17 14.50 2.80
CA ALA A 39 3.82 14.32 1.39
C ALA A 39 3.27 12.91 1.14
N VAL A 40 3.85 11.89 1.78
CA VAL A 40 3.34 10.51 1.76
C VAL A 40 1.93 10.44 2.36
N SER A 41 1.73 11.03 3.54
CA SER A 41 0.44 11.01 4.24
C SER A 41 -0.66 11.70 3.44
N ARG A 42 -0.35 12.84 2.80
CA ARG A 42 -1.28 13.54 1.89
C ARG A 42 -1.60 12.69 0.66
N TRP A 43 -0.60 12.05 0.06
CA TRP A 43 -0.83 11.17 -1.08
C TRP A 43 -1.70 9.97 -0.71
N LEU A 44 -1.46 9.31 0.44
CA LEU A 44 -2.29 8.19 0.91
C LEU A 44 -3.75 8.61 1.13
N THR A 45 -3.96 9.81 1.68
CA THR A 45 -5.29 10.38 1.88
C THR A 45 -6.02 10.64 0.55
N ASP A 46 -5.29 11.17 -0.44
CA ASP A 46 -5.85 11.50 -1.76
C ASP A 46 -6.03 10.28 -2.67
N ALA A 47 -5.17 9.26 -2.55
CA ALA A 47 -5.18 8.05 -3.38
C ALA A 47 -6.43 7.19 -3.18
N LYS A 48 -7.08 7.29 -2.01
CA LYS A 48 -8.37 6.66 -1.67
C LYS A 48 -8.46 5.17 -2.03
N CYS A 49 -7.41 4.38 -1.86
CA CYS A 49 -7.44 2.95 -2.15
C CYS A 49 -8.49 2.23 -1.28
N GLN A 50 -9.57 1.75 -1.89
CA GLN A 50 -10.65 1.03 -1.21
C GLN A 50 -10.45 -0.48 -1.33
N PRO A 51 -10.95 -1.30 -0.38
CA PRO A 51 -10.91 -2.76 -0.48
C PRO A 51 -11.50 -3.30 -1.79
N LYS A 52 -12.56 -2.68 -2.31
CA LYS A 52 -13.14 -3.04 -3.62
C LYS A 52 -12.13 -2.91 -4.77
N ASP A 53 -11.26 -1.91 -4.73
CA ASP A 53 -10.28 -1.66 -5.80
C ASP A 53 -9.20 -2.74 -5.81
N ILE A 54 -8.91 -3.32 -4.64
CA ILE A 54 -8.02 -4.47 -4.48
C ILE A 54 -8.72 -5.74 -5.01
N TRP A 55 -9.97 -5.97 -4.59
CA TRP A 55 -10.74 -7.14 -5.02
C TRP A 55 -10.92 -7.20 -6.54
N GLU A 56 -11.24 -6.08 -7.18
CA GLU A 56 -11.39 -6.01 -8.64
C GLU A 56 -10.14 -6.46 -9.39
N LYS A 57 -8.95 -6.28 -8.81
CA LYS A 57 -7.68 -6.75 -9.38
C LYS A 57 -7.37 -8.20 -9.01
N ALA A 58 -7.71 -8.62 -7.80
CA ALA A 58 -7.39 -9.97 -7.31
C ALA A 58 -8.35 -11.05 -7.83
N LYS A 59 -9.60 -10.70 -8.16
CA LYS A 59 -10.65 -11.67 -8.50
C LYS A 59 -10.27 -12.61 -9.64
N GLU A 60 -9.53 -12.13 -10.66
CA GLU A 60 -9.12 -12.94 -11.81
C GLU A 60 -8.11 -14.04 -11.46
N CYS A 61 -7.36 -13.83 -10.38
CA CYS A 61 -6.41 -14.80 -9.84
C CYS A 61 -7.07 -15.85 -8.96
N VAL A 62 -8.29 -15.61 -8.47
CA VAL A 62 -8.96 -16.44 -7.45
C VAL A 62 -10.22 -17.13 -8.00
N VAL A 63 -11.10 -16.38 -8.66
CA VAL A 63 -12.41 -16.86 -9.11
C VAL A 63 -12.24 -17.83 -10.28
N GLY A 64 -12.89 -18.99 -10.18
CA GLY A 64 -12.88 -20.02 -11.23
C GLY A 64 -11.58 -20.83 -11.30
N LYS A 65 -10.62 -20.61 -10.38
CA LYS A 65 -9.43 -21.44 -10.25
C LYS A 65 -9.70 -22.61 -9.31
N LYS A 66 -9.19 -23.80 -9.64
CA LYS A 66 -9.20 -24.95 -8.70
C LYS A 66 -8.14 -24.69 -7.62
N GLY A 67 -8.51 -24.78 -6.35
CA GLY A 67 -7.60 -24.56 -5.23
C GLY A 67 -8.30 -24.60 -3.89
N VAL A 68 -7.54 -24.31 -2.84
CA VAL A 68 -8.03 -24.17 -1.47
C VAL A 68 -7.90 -22.70 -1.07
N LEU A 69 -8.95 -22.13 -0.50
CA LEU A 69 -8.89 -20.81 0.10
C LEU A 69 -8.39 -20.95 1.54
N ILE A 70 -7.24 -20.37 1.83
CA ILE A 70 -6.70 -20.25 3.18
C ILE A 70 -6.95 -18.80 3.61
N ALA A 71 -7.65 -18.62 4.73
CA ALA A 71 -7.91 -17.33 5.33
C ALA A 71 -7.30 -17.31 6.73
N ASP A 72 -6.59 -16.24 7.03
CA ASP A 72 -6.03 -15.92 8.34
C ASP A 72 -6.54 -14.53 8.73
N ASP A 73 -6.84 -14.32 10.01
CA ASP A 73 -7.31 -13.03 10.51
C ASP A 73 -6.23 -12.35 11.35
N THR A 74 -6.09 -11.04 11.16
CA THR A 74 -5.16 -10.23 11.93
C THR A 74 -5.90 -9.04 12.51
N VAL A 75 -5.70 -8.77 13.80
CA VAL A 75 -6.22 -7.57 14.44
C VAL A 75 -5.23 -6.43 14.24
N LEU A 76 -5.66 -5.37 13.56
CA LEU A 76 -4.90 -4.11 13.53
C LEU A 76 -4.99 -3.45 14.91
N ASN A 77 -3.95 -3.64 15.72
CA ASN A 77 -3.80 -2.91 16.96
C ASN A 77 -3.42 -1.46 16.67
N LYS A 78 -4.23 -0.50 17.14
CA LYS A 78 -4.01 0.95 16.97
C LYS A 78 -3.43 1.61 18.23
N HIS A 79 -3.03 0.82 19.23
CA HIS A 79 -2.39 1.30 20.45
C HIS A 79 -0.92 1.65 20.21
#